data_AF-A0A5C9B5C5-F1
#
_entry.id   AF-A0A5C9B5C5-F1
#
_cell.length_a   1.000
_cell.length_b   1.000
_cell.length_c   1.000
_cell.angle_alpha   90.00
_cell.angle_beta   90.00
_cell.angle_gamma   90.00
#
_symmetry.space_group_name_H-M   'P 1'
#
loop_
_entity.id
_entity.type
_entity.pdbx_description
1 polymer ?
#
loop_
_entity_poly.entity_id
_entity_poly.type
_entity_poly.pdbx_seq_one_letter_code
_entity_poly.pdbx_strand_id
1 'polypeptide(L)'
;MMDGMRVAGLGDKLAPYGTRLRIMAVGHTGNACIGIGFDYVIYGLAIATLGPLKGGLLMIAVSFLIDLALIRFYDWSRTDWLGIEMLKDVRDNPVRSRPQRLLQWLLRKGDAVALVALSFKLNPFNVMLYLRRGAYLYNGMARRDWLVLIASTLIGNLYWILVMWGATSGLMHLWETWIG
;
A
#
# COMPACT_ATOMS: atom_id res chain seq x y z
N MET A 1 44.78 -30.13 -14.98
CA MET A 1 43.35 -30.18 -15.35
C MET A 1 42.77 -28.83 -14.99
N MET A 2 42.62 -27.93 -15.97
CA MET A 2 42.14 -26.56 -15.74
C MET A 2 40.62 -26.56 -15.87
N ASP A 3 39.95 -26.34 -14.75
CA ASP A 3 38.49 -26.24 -14.69
C ASP A 3 38.05 -24.95 -15.39
N GLY A 4 37.19 -25.11 -16.38
CA GLY A 4 36.76 -24.02 -17.25
C GLY A 4 35.93 -22.99 -16.50
N MET A 5 36.45 -21.76 -16.40
CA MET A 5 35.64 -20.59 -16.06
C MET A 5 34.54 -20.41 -17.10
N ARG A 6 33.33 -20.92 -16.80
CA ARG A 6 32.11 -20.53 -17.51
C ARG A 6 31.89 -19.04 -17.28
N VAL A 7 32.08 -18.24 -18.32
CA VAL A 7 31.68 -16.84 -18.34
C VAL A 7 30.15 -16.80 -18.25
N ALA A 8 29.62 -16.44 -17.08
CA ALA A 8 28.19 -16.30 -16.84
C ALA A 8 27.57 -15.42 -17.93
N GLY A 9 26.60 -15.96 -18.66
CA GLY A 9 25.92 -15.24 -19.73
C GLY A 9 25.07 -14.10 -19.17
N LEU A 10 24.71 -13.13 -20.02
CA LEU A 10 23.81 -12.03 -19.63
C LEU A 10 22.49 -12.56 -18.99
N GLY A 11 22.02 -13.74 -19.43
CA GLY A 11 20.87 -14.44 -18.87
C GLY A 11 21.05 -14.89 -17.40
N ASP A 12 22.25 -15.30 -17.00
CA ASP A 12 22.53 -15.75 -15.63
C ASP A 12 22.55 -14.58 -14.63
N LYS A 13 22.91 -13.38 -15.11
CA LYS A 13 22.85 -12.13 -14.33
C LYS A 13 21.43 -11.58 -14.22
N LEU A 14 20.54 -11.93 -15.16
CA LEU A 14 19.15 -11.44 -15.24
C LEU A 14 18.11 -12.41 -14.65
N ALA A 15 18.41 -13.70 -14.54
CA ALA A 15 17.56 -14.71 -13.90
C ALA A 15 17.06 -14.32 -12.48
N PRO A 16 17.86 -13.64 -11.62
CA PRO A 16 17.38 -13.14 -10.33
C PRO A 16 16.37 -11.98 -10.47
N TYR A 17 16.53 -11.12 -11.47
CA TYR A 17 15.68 -9.95 -11.68
C TYR A 17 14.32 -10.34 -12.25
N GLY A 18 14.28 -11.27 -13.21
CA GLY A 18 13.01 -11.76 -13.78
C GLY A 18 12.12 -12.43 -12.73
N THR A 19 12.72 -13.22 -11.83
CA THR A 19 12.00 -13.88 -10.73
C THR A 19 11.47 -12.85 -9.73
N ARG A 20 12.26 -11.84 -9.37
CA ARG A 20 11.82 -10.73 -8.50
C ARG A 20 10.68 -9.92 -9.11
N LEU A 21 10.77 -9.58 -10.39
CA LEU A 21 9.70 -8.87 -11.10
C LEU A 21 8.39 -9.65 -11.13
N ARG A 22 8.45 -10.98 -11.30
CA ARG A 22 7.25 -11.84 -11.24
C ARG A 22 6.62 -11.83 -9.85
N ILE A 23 7.43 -11.94 -8.79
CA ILE A 23 6.95 -11.87 -7.41
C ILE A 23 6.31 -10.50 -7.13
N MET A 24 6.95 -9.41 -7.57
CA MET A 24 6.39 -8.06 -7.46
C MET A 24 5.08 -7.91 -8.24
N ALA A 25 5.02 -8.44 -9.47
CA ALA A 25 3.81 -8.37 -10.29
C ALA A 25 2.64 -9.10 -9.61
N VAL A 26 2.84 -10.34 -9.17
CA VAL A 26 1.82 -11.11 -8.44
C VAL A 26 1.40 -10.37 -7.17
N GLY A 27 2.38 -9.83 -6.44
CA GLY A 27 2.13 -9.09 -5.22
C GLY A 27 1.29 -7.83 -5.40
N HIS A 28 1.64 -7.00 -6.38
CA HIS A 28 0.86 -5.80 -6.73
C HIS A 28 -0.52 -6.15 -7.26
N THR A 29 -0.66 -7.18 -8.09
CA THR A 29 -1.96 -7.65 -8.57
C THR A 29 -2.84 -8.11 -7.42
N GLY A 30 -2.31 -8.94 -6.51
CA GLY A 30 -3.05 -9.39 -5.32
C GLY A 30 -3.50 -8.22 -4.44
N ASN A 31 -2.59 -7.27 -4.17
CA ASN A 31 -2.92 -6.07 -3.39
C ASN A 31 -3.97 -5.19 -4.10
N ALA A 32 -3.91 -5.08 -5.43
CA ALA A 32 -4.91 -4.34 -6.21
C ALA A 32 -6.28 -5.03 -6.18
N CYS A 33 -6.34 -6.37 -6.28
CA CYS A 33 -7.60 -7.11 -6.15
C CYS A 33 -8.24 -6.90 -4.78
N ILE A 34 -7.45 -6.96 -3.70
CA ILE A 34 -7.93 -6.68 -2.35
C ILE A 34 -8.44 -5.25 -2.26
N GLY A 35 -7.65 -4.26 -2.73
CA GLY A 35 -8.04 -2.85 -2.71
C GLY A 35 -9.34 -2.60 -3.47
N ILE A 36 -9.46 -3.09 -4.72
CA ILE A 36 -10.66 -2.88 -5.53
C ILE A 36 -11.88 -3.54 -4.90
N GLY A 37 -11.76 -4.82 -4.50
CA GLY A 37 -12.87 -5.55 -3.89
C GLY A 37 -13.31 -4.93 -2.56
N PHE A 38 -12.35 -4.53 -1.74
CA PHE A 38 -12.63 -3.93 -0.44
C PHE A 38 -13.20 -2.51 -0.59
N ASP A 39 -12.51 -1.63 -1.30
CA ASP A 39 -12.84 -0.20 -1.36
C ASP A 39 -14.13 0.08 -2.15
N TYR A 40 -14.37 -0.61 -3.27
CA TYR A 40 -15.52 -0.31 -4.11
C TYR A 40 -16.75 -1.19 -3.83
N VAL A 41 -16.54 -2.45 -3.46
CA VAL A 41 -17.67 -3.38 -3.24
C VAL A 41 -18.06 -3.38 -1.76
N ILE A 42 -17.15 -3.80 -0.88
CA ILE A 42 -17.47 -3.97 0.54
C ILE A 42 -17.75 -2.62 1.19
N TYR A 43 -16.88 -1.63 0.96
CA TYR A 43 -17.04 -0.28 1.52
C TYR A 43 -18.30 0.40 1.01
N GLY A 44 -18.52 0.37 -0.31
CA GLY A 44 -19.71 0.95 -0.94
C GLY A 44 -21.00 0.37 -0.35
N LEU A 45 -21.08 -0.96 -0.24
CA LEU A 45 -22.22 -1.64 0.37
C LEU A 45 -22.40 -1.28 1.85
N ALA A 46 -21.32 -1.22 2.63
CA ALA A 46 -21.40 -0.86 4.05
C ALA A 46 -21.94 0.57 4.24
N ILE A 47 -21.48 1.52 3.43
CA ILE A 47 -21.96 2.91 3.50
C ILE A 47 -23.40 3.02 3.00
N ALA A 48 -23.76 2.33 1.91
CA ALA A 48 -25.12 2.35 1.38
C ALA A 48 -26.15 1.74 2.34
N THR A 49 -25.78 0.72 3.11
CA THR A 49 -26.70 -0.01 4.00
C THR A 49 -26.71 0.50 5.44
N LEU A 50 -25.55 0.88 5.99
CA LEU A 50 -25.41 1.29 7.39
C LEU A 50 -25.26 2.81 7.56
N GLY A 51 -25.13 3.53 6.45
CA GLY A 51 -24.84 4.97 6.44
C GLY A 51 -23.37 5.28 6.75
N PRO A 52 -22.96 6.55 6.60
CA PRO A 52 -21.56 6.95 6.69
C PRO A 52 -20.94 6.73 8.08
N LEU A 53 -21.72 6.89 9.16
CA LEU A 53 -21.20 6.77 10.52
C LEU A 53 -20.99 5.30 10.94
N LYS A 54 -22.05 4.49 10.92
CA LYS A 54 -21.97 3.08 11.34
C LYS A 54 -21.18 2.24 10.33
N GLY A 55 -21.40 2.47 9.03
CA GLY A 55 -20.63 1.85 7.96
C GLY A 55 -19.16 2.24 8.05
N GLY A 56 -18.85 3.52 8.22
CA GLY A 56 -17.48 4.01 8.37
C GLY A 56 -16.74 3.42 9.57
N LEU A 57 -17.37 3.37 10.75
CA LEU A 57 -16.78 2.74 11.94
C LEU A 57 -16.52 1.25 11.75
N LEU A 58 -17.46 0.53 11.13
CA LEU A 58 -17.28 -0.88 10.78
C LEU A 58 -16.08 -1.05 9.83
N MET A 59 -16.02 -0.23 8.78
CA MET A 59 -14.96 -0.32 7.78
C MET A 59 -13.58 0.03 8.33
N ILE A 60 -13.46 1.00 9.24
CA ILE A 60 -12.21 1.28 9.96
C ILE A 60 -11.71 0.04 10.70
N ALA A 61 -12.59 -0.66 11.42
CA ALA A 61 -12.22 -1.86 12.17
C ALA A 61 -11.81 -2.99 11.22
N VAL A 62 -12.59 -3.25 10.17
CA VAL A 62 -12.29 -4.32 9.21
C VAL A 62 -11.01 -4.02 8.42
N SER A 63 -10.82 -2.78 7.94
CA SER A 63 -9.61 -2.41 7.20
C SER A 63 -8.38 -2.56 8.07
N PHE A 64 -8.44 -2.11 9.34
CA PHE A 64 -7.34 -2.27 10.29
C PHE A 64 -6.94 -3.74 10.46
N LEU A 65 -7.91 -4.64 10.57
CA LEU A 65 -7.66 -6.08 10.71
C LEU A 65 -7.06 -6.69 9.44
N ILE A 66 -7.55 -6.30 8.26
CA ILE A 66 -7.00 -6.74 6.97
C ILE A 66 -5.56 -6.25 6.80
N ASP A 67 -5.32 -4.96 7.03
CA ASP A 67 -3.98 -4.38 6.94
C ASP A 67 -3.04 -5.06 7.93
N LEU A 68 -3.48 -5.29 9.17
CA LEU A 68 -2.69 -6.02 10.16
C LEU A 68 -2.37 -7.45 9.70
N ALA A 69 -3.33 -8.16 9.12
CA ALA A 69 -3.12 -9.50 8.57
C ALA A 69 -2.11 -9.49 7.42
N LEU A 70 -2.20 -8.51 6.52
CA LEU A 70 -1.25 -8.34 5.41
C LEU A 70 0.17 -8.03 5.90
N ILE A 71 0.30 -7.22 6.96
CA ILE A 71 1.59 -6.94 7.61
C ILE A 71 2.19 -8.22 8.19
N ARG A 72 1.38 -9.01 8.91
CA ARG A 72 1.81 -10.31 9.47
C ARG A 72 2.22 -11.28 8.37
N PHE A 73 1.48 -11.33 7.27
CA PHE A 73 1.80 -12.14 6.11
C PHE A 73 3.08 -11.68 5.42
N TYR A 74 3.30 -10.36 5.28
CA TYR A 74 4.53 -9.78 4.77
C TYR A 74 5.74 -10.18 5.63
N ASP A 75 5.64 -10.05 6.95
CA ASP A 75 6.72 -10.44 7.88
C ASP A 75 6.98 -11.95 7.88
N TRP A 76 5.92 -12.76 7.78
CA TRP A 76 6.03 -14.22 7.72
C TRP A 76 6.67 -14.71 6.40
N SER A 77 6.24 -14.16 5.27
CA SER A 77 6.72 -14.56 3.94
C SER A 77 8.18 -14.15 3.66
N ARG A 78 8.72 -13.20 4.43
CA ARG A 78 10.10 -12.67 4.30
C ARG A 78 10.48 -12.33 2.85
N THR A 79 9.49 -11.89 2.08
CA THR A 79 9.62 -11.63 0.65
C THR A 79 9.18 -10.21 0.38
N ASP A 80 9.93 -9.43 -0.39
CA ASP A 80 9.53 -8.08 -0.79
C ASP A 80 8.65 -8.12 -2.06
N TRP A 81 7.40 -8.58 -1.90
CA TRP A 81 6.43 -8.69 -2.99
C TRP A 81 5.82 -7.36 -3.43
N LEU A 82 6.14 -6.27 -2.74
CA LEU A 82 5.67 -4.92 -3.06
C LEU A 82 6.81 -4.01 -3.55
N GLY A 83 8.05 -4.49 -3.54
CA GLY A 83 9.23 -3.71 -3.90
C GLY A 83 9.48 -2.51 -3.00
N ILE A 84 9.05 -2.57 -1.73
CA ILE A 84 9.14 -1.45 -0.80
C ILE A 84 10.58 -1.20 -0.38
N GLU A 85 11.39 -2.24 -0.23
CA GLU A 85 12.81 -2.08 0.08
C GLU A 85 13.56 -1.51 -1.11
N MET A 86 13.21 -1.91 -2.34
CA MET A 86 13.73 -1.27 -3.56
C MET A 86 13.38 0.22 -3.61
N LEU A 87 12.17 0.60 -3.18
CA LEU A 87 11.76 2.00 -3.15
C LEU A 87 12.50 2.82 -2.07
N LYS A 88 12.82 2.20 -0.92
CA LYS A 88 13.64 2.79 0.13
C LYS A 88 15.10 2.94 -0.30
N ASP A 89 15.64 1.97 -1.03
CA ASP A 89 16.98 2.08 -1.61
C ASP A 89 17.09 3.30 -2.54
N VAL A 90 16.05 3.58 -3.35
CA VAL A 90 16.02 4.79 -4.20
C VAL A 90 15.94 6.07 -3.36
N ARG A 91 15.27 6.04 -2.21
CA ARG A 91 15.20 7.18 -1.27
C ARG A 91 16.55 7.47 -0.63
N ASP A 92 17.25 6.43 -0.19
CA ASP A 92 18.40 6.54 0.71
C ASP A 92 19.74 6.61 -0.05
N ASN A 93 19.79 6.23 -1.33
CA ASN A 93 20.99 6.32 -2.17
C ASN A 93 21.10 7.64 -2.98
N PRO A 94 22.32 8.05 -3.37
CA PRO A 94 22.53 9.22 -4.22
C PRO A 94 21.88 9.06 -5.60
N VAL A 95 21.17 10.12 -6.02
CA VAL A 95 20.28 10.15 -7.18
C VAL A 95 21.02 9.97 -8.51
N ARG A 96 20.49 9.13 -9.40
CA ARG A 96 21.04 8.95 -10.77
C ARG A 96 20.24 9.65 -11.86
N SER A 97 18.98 10.06 -11.63
CA SER A 97 18.12 10.69 -12.65
C SER A 97 17.22 11.83 -12.15
N ARG A 98 16.80 12.72 -13.07
CA ARG A 98 15.91 13.88 -12.78
C ARG A 98 14.57 13.50 -12.11
N PRO A 99 13.80 12.49 -12.57
CA PRO A 99 12.56 12.10 -11.90
C PRO A 99 12.81 11.50 -10.50
N GLN A 100 13.92 10.77 -10.30
CA GLN A 100 14.31 10.30 -8.96
C GLN A 100 14.60 11.47 -8.00
N ARG A 101 15.06 12.62 -8.50
CA ARG A 101 15.33 13.81 -7.69
C ARG A 101 14.05 14.45 -7.14
N LEU A 102 12.99 14.50 -7.95
CA LEU A 102 11.66 14.98 -7.52
C LEU A 102 11.05 14.02 -6.49
N LEU A 103 11.12 12.72 -6.76
CA LEU A 103 10.67 11.70 -5.82
C LEU A 103 11.45 11.80 -4.50
N GLN A 104 12.78 11.82 -4.53
CA GLN A 104 13.61 11.94 -3.33
C GLN A 104 13.34 13.25 -2.56
N TRP A 105 13.10 14.37 -3.25
CA TRP A 105 12.71 15.62 -2.61
C TRP A 105 11.38 15.50 -1.84
N LEU A 106 10.38 14.86 -2.45
CA LEU A 106 9.09 14.59 -1.80
C LEU A 106 9.27 13.68 -0.57
N LEU A 107 10.11 12.65 -0.71
CA LEU A 107 10.37 11.66 0.33
C LEU A 107 11.23 12.19 1.49
N ARG A 108 11.98 13.28 1.28
CA ARG A 108 12.82 13.95 2.30
C ARG A 108 12.08 15.01 3.12
N LYS A 109 10.83 15.34 2.78
CA LYS A 109 10.02 16.33 3.53
C LYS A 109 9.58 15.88 4.93
N GLY A 110 9.88 14.63 5.30
CA GLY A 110 9.74 14.08 6.65
C GLY A 110 8.63 13.03 6.78
N ASP A 111 8.78 12.14 7.76
CA ASP A 111 7.91 10.98 7.98
C ASP A 111 6.43 11.37 8.15
N ALA A 112 6.15 12.52 8.77
CA ALA A 112 4.78 13.01 8.97
C ALA A 112 4.11 13.49 7.68
N VAL A 113 4.84 14.19 6.82
CA VAL A 113 4.32 14.64 5.51
C VAL A 113 4.08 13.44 4.62
N ALA A 114 5.01 12.49 4.62
CA ALA A 114 4.87 11.23 3.87
C ALA A 114 3.68 10.40 4.38
N LEU A 115 3.46 10.34 5.71
CA LEU A 115 2.29 9.67 6.29
C LEU A 115 1.00 10.25 5.72
N VAL A 116 0.80 11.56 5.80
CA VAL A 116 -0.43 12.19 5.33
C VAL A 116 -0.59 12.03 3.82
N ALA A 117 0.44 12.39 3.04
CA ALA A 117 0.36 12.37 1.59
C ALA A 117 0.13 10.96 1.02
N LEU A 118 0.80 9.95 1.60
CA LEU A 118 0.64 8.56 1.15
C LEU A 118 -0.70 7.98 1.60
N SER A 119 -1.24 8.35 2.76
CA SER A 119 -2.51 7.81 3.27
C SER A 119 -3.73 8.20 2.41
N PHE A 120 -3.65 9.24 1.60
CA PHE A 120 -4.70 9.57 0.63
C PHE A 120 -4.71 8.67 -0.60
N LYS A 121 -3.57 8.05 -0.94
CA LYS A 121 -3.39 7.33 -2.20
C LYS A 121 -3.13 5.85 -2.02
N LEU A 122 -2.52 5.46 -0.91
CA LEU A 122 -2.12 4.11 -0.59
C LEU A 122 -2.92 3.62 0.62
N ASN A 123 -3.19 2.32 0.65
CA ASN A 123 -3.79 1.69 1.83
C ASN A 123 -2.84 1.77 3.04
N PRO A 124 -3.40 1.70 4.27
CA PRO A 124 -2.63 1.83 5.50
C PRO A 124 -1.48 0.81 5.59
N PHE A 125 -1.68 -0.40 5.08
CA PHE A 125 -0.65 -1.43 4.92
C PHE A 125 0.59 -0.93 4.15
N ASN A 126 0.42 -0.41 2.93
CA ASN A 126 1.52 0.08 2.11
C ASN A 126 2.21 1.30 2.76
N VAL A 127 1.43 2.21 3.34
CA VAL A 127 1.96 3.39 4.06
C VAL A 127 2.83 2.96 5.24
N MET A 128 2.35 1.99 6.03
CA MET A 128 3.09 1.45 7.17
C MET A 128 4.39 0.81 6.71
N LEU A 129 4.35 -0.12 5.76
CA LEU A 129 5.57 -0.78 5.27
C LEU A 129 6.59 0.22 4.70
N TYR A 130 6.11 1.26 4.02
CA TYR A 130 6.96 2.33 3.50
C TYR A 130 7.65 3.15 4.60
N LEU A 131 6.92 3.51 5.66
CA LEU A 131 7.43 4.35 6.76
C LEU A 131 8.09 3.57 7.89
N ARG A 132 7.93 2.24 7.90
CA ARG A 132 8.56 1.33 8.87
C ARG A 132 10.07 1.33 8.67
N ARG A 133 10.77 1.63 9.76
CA ARG A 133 12.23 1.57 9.82
C ARG A 133 12.65 0.11 9.98
N GLY A 134 13.55 -0.35 9.11
CA GLY A 134 14.04 -1.72 9.16
C GLY A 134 12.99 -2.77 8.78
N ALA A 135 12.07 -2.48 7.85
CA ALA A 135 11.09 -3.49 7.43
C ALA A 135 11.74 -4.73 6.77
N TYR A 136 12.96 -4.62 6.24
CA TYR A 136 13.80 -5.75 5.81
C TYR A 136 14.20 -6.71 6.95
N LEU A 137 14.06 -6.31 8.22
CA LEU A 137 14.39 -7.16 9.38
C LEU A 137 13.26 -8.14 9.72
N TYR A 138 12.06 -7.96 9.17
CA TYR A 138 10.89 -8.84 9.37
C TYR A 138 10.64 -9.19 10.86
N ASN A 139 10.87 -8.23 11.76
CA ASN A 139 10.94 -8.43 13.21
C ASN A 139 9.70 -7.91 13.97
N GLY A 140 8.55 -7.81 13.30
CA GLY A 140 7.32 -7.25 13.87
C GLY A 140 7.33 -5.72 14.02
N MET A 141 6.23 -5.18 14.56
CA MET A 141 6.00 -3.73 14.63
C MET A 141 6.48 -3.11 15.95
N ALA A 142 7.30 -2.06 15.87
CA ALA A 142 7.63 -1.22 17.01
C ALA A 142 6.47 -0.29 17.37
N ARG A 143 6.51 0.33 18.56
CA ARG A 143 5.47 1.29 19.03
C ARG A 143 5.18 2.40 18.01
N ARG A 144 6.21 2.89 17.33
CA ARG A 144 6.08 3.88 16.26
C ARG A 144 5.30 3.34 15.06
N ASP A 145 5.57 2.10 14.66
CA ASP A 145 4.94 1.50 13.48
C ASP A 145 3.43 1.29 13.71
N TRP A 146 3.05 0.95 14.95
CA TRP A 146 1.65 0.93 15.37
C TRP A 146 0.98 2.30 15.24
N LEU A 147 1.65 3.38 15.66
CA LEU A 147 1.12 4.73 15.49
C LEU A 147 0.94 5.09 14.02
N VAL A 148 1.91 4.72 13.17
CA VAL A 148 1.83 4.92 11.72
C VAL A 148 0.63 4.17 11.15
N LEU A 149 0.46 2.88 11.49
CA LEU A 149 -0.65 2.07 11.02
C LEU A 149 -2.01 2.64 11.44
N ILE A 150 -2.15 3.00 12.72
CA ILE A 150 -3.41 3.57 13.23
C ILE A 150 -3.70 4.91 12.55
N ALA A 151 -2.71 5.80 12.46
CA ALA A 151 -2.89 7.10 11.84
C ALA A 151 -3.23 7.00 10.35
N SER A 152 -2.54 6.16 9.58
CA SER A 152 -2.84 5.96 8.17
C SER A 152 -4.19 5.29 7.97
N THR A 153 -4.59 4.37 8.85
CA THR A 153 -5.93 3.74 8.84
C THR A 153 -7.02 4.78 9.02
N LEU A 154 -6.88 5.66 10.02
CA LEU A 154 -7.88 6.70 10.28
C LEU A 154 -7.95 7.70 9.12
N ILE A 155 -6.81 8.19 8.63
CA ILE A 155 -6.78 9.16 7.52
C ILE A 155 -7.39 8.55 6.26
N GLY A 156 -6.97 7.35 5.88
CA GLY A 156 -7.45 6.66 4.68
C GLY A 156 -8.95 6.35 4.74
N ASN A 157 -9.45 5.89 5.88
CA ASN A 157 -10.88 5.62 6.04
C ASN A 157 -11.71 6.89 6.07
N LEU A 158 -11.27 7.95 6.75
CA LEU A 158 -12.00 9.23 6.72
C LEU A 158 -12.15 9.74 5.29
N TYR A 159 -11.10 9.63 4.49
CA TYR A 159 -11.15 9.94 3.07
C TYR A 159 -12.18 9.07 2.32
N TRP A 160 -12.11 7.74 2.45
CA TRP A 160 -13.02 6.83 1.74
C TRP A 160 -14.48 6.93 2.19
N ILE A 161 -14.74 7.19 3.48
CA ILE A 161 -16.10 7.48 3.99
C ILE A 161 -16.68 8.66 3.22
N LEU A 162 -15.92 9.76 3.07
CA LEU A 162 -16.38 10.93 2.34
C LEU A 162 -16.60 10.65 0.86
N VAL A 163 -15.68 9.91 0.21
CA VAL A 163 -15.81 9.53 -1.20
C VAL A 163 -17.05 8.67 -1.42
N MET A 164 -17.24 7.61 -0.64
CA MET A 164 -18.35 6.67 -0.79
C MET A 164 -19.69 7.31 -0.40
N TRP A 165 -19.70 8.12 0.65
CA TRP A 165 -20.90 8.87 1.02
C TRP A 165 -21.30 9.88 -0.07
N GLY A 166 -20.33 10.61 -0.63
CA GLY A 166 -20.59 11.51 -1.74
C GLY A 166 -21.10 10.78 -2.98
N ALA A 167 -20.49 9.65 -3.34
CA ALA A 167 -20.90 8.84 -4.48
C ALA A 167 -22.31 8.26 -4.30
N THR A 168 -22.61 7.66 -3.15
CA THR A 168 -23.93 7.09 -2.86
C THR A 168 -25.03 8.15 -2.80
N SER A 169 -24.76 9.29 -2.16
CA SER A 169 -25.73 10.41 -2.11
C SER A 169 -25.99 11.01 -3.49
N GLY A 170 -24.94 11.19 -4.29
CA GLY A 170 -25.07 11.67 -5.66
C GLY A 170 -25.86 10.72 -6.57
N LEU A 171 -25.62 9.41 -6.45
CA LEU A 171 -26.37 8.39 -7.19
C LEU A 171 -27.86 8.38 -6.80
N MET A 172 -28.17 8.48 -5.51
CA MET A 172 -29.56 8.57 -5.03
C MET A 172 -30.25 9.81 -5.59
N HIS A 173 -29.59 10.97 -5.54
CA HIS A 173 -30.16 12.20 -6.08
C HIS A 173 -30.43 12.10 -7.59
N LEU A 174 -29.47 11.58 -8.37
CA LEU A 174 -29.64 11.38 -9.81
C LEU A 174 -30.80 10.42 -10.10
N TRP A 175 -30.91 9.34 -9.35
CA TRP A 175 -31.99 8.37 -9.47
C TRP A 175 -33.37 9.01 -9.22
N GLU A 176 -33.50 9.79 -8.15
CA GLU A 176 -34.71 10.53 -7.81
C GLU A 176 -35.09 11.53 -8.91
N THR A 177 -34.11 12.26 -9.47
CA THR A 177 -34.38 13.25 -10.53
C THR A 177 -34.70 12.63 -11.90
N TRP A 178 -34.30 11.39 -12.13
CA TRP A 178 -34.49 10.72 -13.43
C TRP A 178 -35.79 9.92 -13.50
N ILE A 179 -36.24 9.39 -12.36
CA ILE A 179 -37.45 8.56 -12.27
C ILE A 179 -38.64 9.32 -11.66
N GLY A 180 -38.39 10.35 -10.85
CA GLY A 180 -39.41 11.24 -10.29
C GLY A 180 -39.82 12.35 -11.24
#